data_AF-A0A1X0IAP4-F1
#
_entry.id   AF-A0A1X0IAP4-F1
#
_cell.length_a   1.000
_cell.length_b   1.000
_cell.length_c   1.000
_cell.angle_alpha   90.00
_cell.angle_beta   90.00
_cell.angle_gamma   90.00
#
_symmetry.space_group_name_H-M   'P 1'
#
loop_
_entity.id
_entity.type
_entity.pdbx_description
1 polymer ?
#
loop_
_entity_poly.entity_id
_entity_poly.type
_entity_poly.pdbx_seq_one_letter_code
_entity_poly.pdbx_strand_id
1 'polypeptide(L)'
;MLAAAAAAVGYLRGEVPGRYGLISTSTPSAPPAIPLMPNGQGYVRVQTTSGSTGCSINTELVACQTAANKWPTTPGGRHYHAVSVTSDGQLHWVEADLGALEGRVALDDQTYSAQGWTIVATPESTRFTNDRSGHGMSVSDQSVTSF
;
A
#
# COMPACT_ATOMS: atom_id res chain seq x y z
N MET A 1 -13.14 -60.98 43.12
CA MET A 1 -13.41 -59.95 44.14
C MET A 1 -12.20 -59.03 44.22
N LEU A 2 -12.43 -57.71 44.09
CA LEU A 2 -11.55 -56.54 44.36
C LEU A 2 -10.25 -56.40 43.52
N ALA A 3 -10.09 -55.36 42.68
CA ALA A 3 -9.87 -53.90 42.93
C ALA A 3 -8.37 -53.57 43.16
N ALA A 4 -7.73 -52.83 42.23
CA ALA A 4 -7.39 -51.38 42.30
C ALA A 4 -5.97 -51.15 42.87
N ALA A 5 -5.18 -50.12 42.57
CA ALA A 5 -5.09 -49.08 41.54
C ALA A 5 -3.65 -48.52 41.62
N ALA A 6 -3.22 -47.82 40.57
CA ALA A 6 -1.84 -47.45 40.25
C ALA A 6 -1.19 -46.38 41.16
N ALA A 7 0.15 -46.37 41.09
CA ALA A 7 1.11 -45.58 41.86
C ALA A 7 1.15 -44.08 41.51
N ALA A 8 1.56 -43.27 42.50
CA ALA A 8 2.05 -41.91 42.31
C ALA A 8 3.40 -41.76 43.02
N VAL A 9 4.43 -41.36 42.27
CA VAL A 9 5.73 -40.91 42.81
C VAL A 9 5.85 -39.43 42.47
N GLY A 10 5.92 -38.59 43.49
CA GLY A 10 6.27 -37.17 43.34
C GLY A 10 7.78 -36.97 43.42
N TYR A 11 8.32 -36.06 42.62
CA TYR A 11 9.61 -35.42 42.87
C TYR A 11 9.51 -33.92 42.55
N LEU A 12 10.23 -33.14 43.37
CA LEU A 12 10.17 -31.69 43.50
C LEU A 12 10.92 -30.92 42.40
N ARG A 13 10.54 -29.64 42.28
CA ARG A 13 11.12 -28.48 41.56
C ARG A 13 12.66 -28.47 41.49
N GLY A 14 13.35 -27.92 40.50
CA GLY A 14 13.02 -27.00 39.40
C GLY A 14 14.22 -26.06 39.19
N GLU A 15 15.01 -26.27 38.13
CA GLU A 15 16.08 -25.38 37.65
C GLU A 15 16.15 -25.49 36.12
N VAL A 16 16.01 -24.36 35.40
CA VAL A 16 16.12 -24.30 33.93
C VAL A 16 17.10 -23.16 33.57
N PRO A 17 18.01 -23.37 32.60
CA PRO A 17 19.30 -22.69 32.50
C PRO A 17 19.28 -21.41 31.65
N GLY A 18 20.36 -20.62 31.81
CA GLY A 18 21.05 -19.84 30.77
C GLY A 18 20.19 -19.10 29.75
N ARG A 19 19.90 -17.82 30.04
CA ARG A 19 19.27 -16.88 29.12
C ARG A 19 20.20 -16.57 27.93
N TYR A 20 19.92 -17.14 26.76
CA TYR A 20 20.39 -16.58 25.49
C TYR A 20 19.55 -15.34 25.19
N GLY A 21 20.16 -14.16 25.30
CA GLY A 21 19.52 -12.90 24.97
C GLY A 21 19.25 -12.82 23.47
N LEU A 22 17.97 -12.80 23.09
CA LEU A 22 17.57 -12.45 21.74
C LEU A 22 17.91 -10.97 21.53
N ILE A 23 18.92 -10.70 20.70
CA ILE A 23 19.17 -9.36 20.17
C ILE A 23 17.94 -8.94 19.36
N SER A 24 17.08 -8.13 19.96
CA SER A 24 16.01 -7.44 19.25
C SER A 24 16.66 -6.34 18.42
N THR A 25 16.91 -6.61 17.14
CA THR A 25 17.18 -5.55 16.18
C THR A 25 15.90 -4.74 16.01
N SER A 26 15.77 -3.65 16.77
CA SER A 26 14.75 -2.64 16.48
C SER A 26 15.09 -2.05 15.12
N THR A 27 14.27 -2.36 14.11
CA THR A 27 14.33 -1.65 12.83
C THR A 27 14.23 -0.15 13.11
N PRO A 28 15.11 0.69 12.54
CA PRO A 28 14.95 2.14 12.65
C PRO A 28 13.53 2.51 12.24
N SER A 29 12.85 3.30 13.09
CA SER A 29 11.53 3.82 12.76
C SER A 29 11.67 4.67 11.50
N ALA A 30 10.95 4.30 10.43
CA ALA A 30 10.92 5.09 9.21
C ALA A 30 10.46 6.52 9.55
N PRO A 31 10.94 7.55 8.81
CA PRO A 31 10.42 8.90 8.96
C PRO A 31 8.88 8.91 8.88
N PRO A 32 8.20 9.73 9.69
CA PRO A 32 6.75 9.82 9.63
C PRO A 32 6.29 10.30 8.25
N ALA A 33 5.22 9.70 7.75
CA ALA A 33 4.63 10.07 6.47
C ALA A 33 3.99 11.48 6.54
N ILE A 34 4.19 12.29 5.49
CA ILE A 34 3.63 13.65 5.40
C ILE A 34 2.12 13.54 5.09
N PRO A 35 1.22 14.06 5.95
CA PRO A 35 -0.22 13.93 5.72
C PRO A 35 -0.69 14.86 4.59
N LEU A 36 -1.46 14.30 3.66
CA LEU A 36 -2.16 15.04 2.62
C LEU A 36 -3.67 15.08 2.93
N MET A 37 -4.23 16.29 2.91
CA MET A 37 -5.62 16.51 3.27
C MET A 37 -6.53 16.39 2.03
N PRO A 38 -7.71 15.77 2.15
CA PRO A 38 -8.67 15.74 1.06
C PRO A 38 -9.21 17.14 0.76
N ASN A 39 -9.52 17.39 -0.50
CA ASN A 39 -10.21 18.60 -0.94
C ASN A 39 -11.69 18.58 -0.51
N GLY A 40 -12.43 19.64 -0.83
CA GLY A 40 -13.86 19.76 -0.49
C GLY A 40 -14.77 18.69 -1.15
N GLN A 41 -14.25 17.90 -2.07
CA GLN A 41 -14.94 16.79 -2.72
C GLN A 41 -14.58 15.42 -2.12
N GLY A 42 -13.74 15.38 -1.08
CA GLY A 42 -13.32 14.14 -0.41
C GLY A 42 -12.17 13.40 -1.08
N TYR A 43 -11.45 14.03 -2.01
CA TYR A 43 -10.31 13.43 -2.70
C TYR A 43 -8.99 14.08 -2.31
N VAL A 44 -7.95 13.27 -2.13
CA VAL A 44 -6.57 13.74 -2.23
C VAL A 44 -6.13 13.56 -3.68
N ARG A 45 -5.61 14.62 -4.29
CA ARG A 45 -5.09 14.56 -5.67
C ARG A 45 -3.59 14.80 -5.65
N VAL A 46 -2.85 14.00 -6.40
CA VAL A 46 -1.39 14.05 -6.45
C VAL A 46 -0.88 13.95 -7.88
N GLN A 47 0.33 14.44 -8.11
CA GLN A 47 1.09 14.23 -9.33
C GLN A 47 2.39 13.51 -8.97
N THR A 48 2.72 12.45 -9.70
CA THR A 48 3.96 11.70 -9.48
C THR A 48 5.18 12.60 -9.64
N THR A 49 6.31 12.23 -9.03
CA THR A 49 7.56 13.01 -9.09
C THR A 49 8.01 13.30 -10.52
N SER A 50 7.76 12.40 -11.47
CA SER A 50 8.03 12.62 -12.90
C SER A 50 7.12 13.64 -13.59
N GLY A 51 5.98 14.00 -13.00
CA GLY A 51 4.95 14.82 -13.63
C GLY A 51 4.04 14.06 -14.61
N SER A 52 4.40 12.85 -15.04
CA SER A 52 3.71 12.14 -16.13
C SER A 52 2.41 11.45 -15.74
N THR A 53 2.15 11.26 -14.44
CA THR A 53 0.94 10.59 -13.93
C THR A 53 0.28 11.44 -12.84
N GLY A 54 -1.04 11.55 -12.90
CA GLY A 54 -1.84 12.16 -11.83
C GLY A 54 -2.78 11.14 -11.21
N CYS A 55 -2.98 11.21 -9.90
CA CYS A 55 -3.82 10.28 -9.16
C CYS A 55 -4.84 10.99 -8.27
N SER A 56 -6.00 10.36 -8.10
CA SER A 56 -7.06 10.73 -7.17
C SER A 56 -7.26 9.60 -6.16
N ILE A 57 -7.30 9.96 -4.89
CA ILE A 57 -7.26 9.02 -3.76
C ILE A 57 -8.45 9.32 -2.86
N ASN A 58 -9.18 8.28 -2.48
CA ASN A 58 -10.13 8.31 -1.38
C ASN A 58 -9.91 7.09 -0.48
N THR A 59 -10.80 6.85 0.48
CA THR A 59 -10.67 5.72 1.42
C THR A 59 -10.85 4.34 0.78
N GLU A 60 -11.49 4.26 -0.39
CA GLU A 60 -11.90 3.00 -1.02
C GLU A 60 -10.95 2.57 -2.14
N LEU A 61 -10.38 3.52 -2.88
CA LEU A 61 -9.54 3.25 -4.04
C LEU A 61 -8.56 4.38 -4.33
N VAL A 62 -7.54 4.03 -5.12
CA VAL A 62 -6.66 4.98 -5.81
C VAL A 62 -6.88 4.83 -7.30
N ALA A 63 -7.16 5.93 -7.99
CA ALA A 63 -7.23 5.96 -9.45
C ALA A 63 -6.15 6.88 -10.02
N CYS A 64 -5.44 6.42 -11.04
CA CYS A 64 -4.37 7.18 -11.69
C CYS A 64 -4.61 7.26 -13.19
N GLN A 65 -4.16 8.37 -13.79
CA GLN A 65 -4.19 8.58 -15.22
C GLN A 65 -2.87 9.12 -15.77
N THR A 66 -2.57 8.76 -17.01
CA THR A 66 -1.41 9.26 -17.77
C THR A 66 -1.78 9.54 -19.22
N ALA A 67 -1.11 10.53 -19.82
CA ALA A 67 -1.20 10.80 -21.26
C ALA A 67 -0.31 9.85 -22.10
N ALA A 68 0.54 9.04 -21.47
CA ALA A 68 1.45 8.14 -22.17
C ALA A 68 0.72 6.95 -22.80
N ASN A 69 1.13 6.58 -24.02
CA ASN A 69 0.67 5.38 -24.74
C ASN A 69 1.56 4.17 -24.39
N LYS A 70 1.59 3.78 -23.11
CA LYS A 70 2.50 2.72 -22.62
C LYS A 70 1.86 1.66 -21.75
N TRP A 71 0.69 1.93 -21.17
CA TRP A 71 -0.09 0.93 -20.46
C TRP A 71 -0.70 -0.10 -21.43
N PRO A 72 -1.26 -1.24 -20.96
CA PRO A 72 -1.83 -2.26 -21.82
C PRO A 72 -2.91 -1.71 -22.78
N THR A 73 -3.15 -2.46 -23.84
CA THR A 73 -4.19 -2.11 -24.81
C THR A 73 -5.53 -2.77 -24.45
N THR A 74 -6.60 -2.04 -24.76
CA THR A 74 -7.98 -2.54 -24.84
C THR A 74 -8.08 -3.62 -25.93
N PRO A 75 -9.14 -4.45 -25.94
CA PRO A 75 -9.41 -5.35 -27.06
C PRO A 75 -9.50 -4.66 -28.43
N GLY A 76 -9.86 -3.36 -28.44
CA GLY A 76 -9.89 -2.52 -29.65
C GLY A 76 -8.54 -1.91 -30.06
N GLY A 77 -7.45 -2.25 -29.36
CA GLY A 77 -6.08 -1.83 -29.72
C GLY A 77 -5.66 -0.44 -29.23
N ARG A 78 -6.52 0.29 -28.52
CA ARG A 78 -6.15 1.58 -27.87
C ARG A 78 -5.52 1.32 -26.51
N HIS A 79 -4.53 2.13 -26.12
CA HIS A 79 -3.97 2.08 -24.77
C HIS A 79 -5.00 2.52 -23.72
N TYR A 80 -4.98 1.89 -22.56
CA TYR A 80 -5.64 2.46 -21.38
C TYR A 80 -4.88 3.69 -20.89
N HIS A 81 -5.62 4.69 -20.45
CA HIS A 81 -5.06 5.92 -19.86
C HIS A 81 -5.49 6.13 -18.42
N ALA A 82 -6.34 5.26 -17.89
CA ALA A 82 -6.73 5.23 -16.49
C ALA A 82 -6.67 3.81 -15.91
N VAL A 83 -6.27 3.76 -14.64
CA VAL A 83 -6.23 2.53 -13.83
C VAL A 83 -6.72 2.87 -12.44
N SER A 84 -7.37 1.92 -11.77
CA SER A 84 -7.70 2.03 -10.35
C SER A 84 -7.31 0.76 -9.60
N VAL A 85 -6.92 0.92 -8.33
CA VAL A 85 -6.80 -0.17 -7.38
C VAL A 85 -7.69 0.10 -6.18
N THR A 86 -8.49 -0.88 -5.80
CA THR A 86 -9.32 -0.82 -4.60
C THR A 86 -8.50 -1.11 -3.34
N SER A 87 -9.03 -0.76 -2.18
CA SER A 87 -8.41 -1.00 -0.87
C SER A 87 -8.19 -2.49 -0.55
N ASP A 88 -8.88 -3.40 -1.23
CA ASP A 88 -8.69 -4.86 -1.17
C ASP A 88 -7.83 -5.42 -2.31
N GLY A 89 -7.23 -4.56 -3.15
CA GLY A 89 -6.22 -4.95 -4.14
C GLY A 89 -6.74 -5.30 -5.53
N GLN A 90 -8.02 -5.05 -5.84
CA GLN A 90 -8.55 -5.28 -7.18
C GLN A 90 -8.09 -4.18 -8.14
N LEU A 91 -7.29 -4.56 -9.13
CA LEU A 91 -6.84 -3.67 -10.20
C LEU A 91 -7.86 -3.66 -11.35
N HIS A 92 -8.26 -2.47 -11.78
CA HIS A 92 -9.12 -2.27 -12.94
C HIS A 92 -8.48 -1.29 -13.92
N TRP A 93 -8.39 -1.71 -15.18
CA TRP A 93 -8.14 -0.81 -16.29
C TRP A 93 -9.44 -0.13 -16.69
N VAL A 94 -9.43 1.20 -16.85
CA VAL A 94 -10.64 1.99 -17.03
C VAL A 94 -10.56 2.77 -18.33
N GLU A 95 -11.60 2.69 -19.16
CA GLU A 95 -11.81 3.59 -20.30
C GLU A 95 -12.51 4.88 -19.82
N ALA A 96 -11.85 5.64 -18.96
CA ALA A 96 -12.36 6.90 -18.41
C ALA A 96 -11.25 7.93 -18.26
N ASP A 97 -11.66 9.19 -18.13
CA ASP A 97 -10.80 10.32 -17.80
C ASP A 97 -11.13 10.75 -16.36
N LEU A 98 -10.10 11.00 -15.53
CA LEU A 98 -10.30 11.46 -14.15
C LEU A 98 -10.66 12.96 -14.06
N GLY A 99 -10.84 13.61 -15.20
CA GLY A 99 -11.03 15.03 -15.35
C GLY A 99 -9.73 15.81 -15.16
N ALA A 100 -9.89 17.13 -15.11
CA ALA A 100 -8.84 18.00 -14.62
C ALA A 100 -8.59 17.67 -13.13
N LEU A 101 -7.41 17.13 -12.83
CA LEU A 101 -6.94 16.89 -11.46
C LEU A 101 -6.51 18.21 -10.80
N GLU A 102 -7.43 19.15 -10.72
CA GLU A 102 -7.22 20.45 -10.07
C GLU A 102 -6.87 20.27 -8.60
N GLY A 103 -5.97 21.12 -8.10
CA GLY A 103 -5.48 21.07 -6.72
C GLY A 103 -4.57 19.89 -6.42
N ARG A 104 -4.02 19.21 -7.44
CA ARG A 104 -3.05 18.13 -7.23
C ARG A 104 -1.77 18.65 -6.59
N VAL A 105 -1.29 17.93 -5.59
CA VAL A 105 0.01 18.15 -4.95
C VAL A 105 1.09 17.44 -5.76
N ALA A 106 2.14 18.16 -6.17
CA ALA A 106 3.32 17.53 -6.77
C ALA A 106 4.11 16.80 -5.67
N LEU A 107 4.38 15.51 -5.88
CA LEU A 107 5.11 14.70 -4.92
C LEU A 107 6.62 14.81 -5.14
N ASP A 108 7.35 15.05 -4.06
CA ASP A 108 8.80 14.88 -4.00
C ASP A 108 9.14 13.42 -3.65
N ASP A 109 10.43 13.07 -3.68
CA ASP A 109 10.94 11.74 -3.30
C ASP A 109 10.84 11.52 -1.78
N GLN A 110 9.61 11.32 -1.31
CA GLN A 110 9.22 11.27 0.09
C GLN A 110 8.04 10.31 0.31
N THR A 111 7.76 10.04 1.58
CA THR A 111 6.60 9.26 2.00
C THR A 111 5.48 10.17 2.47
N TYR A 112 4.26 9.94 1.97
CA TYR A 112 3.04 10.66 2.32
C TYR A 112 1.98 9.71 2.87
N SER A 113 0.99 10.26 3.56
CA SER A 113 -0.21 9.52 3.97
C SER A 113 -1.46 10.26 3.52
N ALA A 114 -2.46 9.51 3.04
CA ALA A 114 -3.71 10.05 2.58
C ALA A 114 -4.84 9.04 2.77
N GLN A 115 -5.87 9.39 3.54
CA GLN A 115 -7.14 8.63 3.59
C GLN A 115 -6.98 7.11 3.85
N GLY A 116 -5.99 6.71 4.66
CA GLY A 116 -5.69 5.28 4.94
C GLY A 116 -4.79 4.60 3.91
N TRP A 117 -4.07 5.39 3.11
CA TRP A 117 -3.03 4.93 2.20
C TRP A 117 -1.68 5.53 2.58
N THR A 118 -0.66 4.68 2.61
CA THR A 118 0.74 5.09 2.56
C THR A 118 1.18 5.25 1.10
N ILE A 119 1.78 6.39 0.79
CA ILE A 119 2.25 6.75 -0.54
C ILE A 119 3.77 6.90 -0.48
N VAL A 120 4.51 6.07 -1.21
CA VAL A 120 5.95 6.21 -1.37
C VAL A 120 6.20 6.70 -2.79
N ALA A 121 6.62 7.96 -2.91
CA ALA A 121 6.96 8.55 -4.20
C ALA A 121 8.47 8.48 -4.41
N THR A 122 8.88 7.95 -5.56
CA THR A 122 10.26 7.97 -6.04
C THR A 122 10.30 8.51 -7.47
N PRO A 123 11.49 8.82 -8.02
CA PRO A 123 11.60 9.23 -9.42
C PRO A 123 11.07 8.19 -10.42
N GLU A 124 11.14 6.89 -10.08
CA GLU A 124 10.76 5.79 -10.96
C GLU A 124 9.27 5.45 -10.90
N SER A 125 8.65 5.55 -9.71
CA SER A 125 7.25 5.18 -9.54
C SER A 125 6.66 5.79 -8.27
N THR A 126 5.34 5.76 -8.16
CA THR A 126 4.64 6.05 -6.92
C THR A 126 3.90 4.80 -6.46
N ARG A 127 4.21 4.35 -5.24
CA ARG A 127 3.59 3.19 -4.61
C ARG A 127 2.51 3.64 -3.65
N PHE A 128 1.29 3.14 -3.86
CA PHE A 128 0.15 3.32 -2.98
C PHE A 128 -0.11 1.99 -2.26
N THR A 129 -0.10 2.00 -0.94
CA THR A 129 -0.39 0.83 -0.10
C THR A 129 -1.52 1.17 0.85
N ASN A 130 -2.59 0.39 0.85
CA ASN A 130 -3.67 0.56 1.81
C ASN A 130 -3.19 0.09 3.19
N ASP A 131 -3.30 0.95 4.20
CA ASP A 131 -2.73 0.70 5.52
C ASP A 131 -3.44 -0.45 6.26
N ARG A 132 -4.69 -0.75 5.90
CA ARG A 132 -5.48 -1.82 6.54
C ARG A 132 -5.19 -3.18 5.93
N SER A 133 -5.17 -3.27 4.61
CA SER A 133 -5.08 -4.56 3.90
C SER A 133 -3.66 -4.91 3.47
N GLY A 134 -2.77 -3.91 3.35
CA GLY A 134 -1.45 -4.08 2.75
C GLY A 134 -1.46 -4.21 1.22
N HIS A 135 -2.63 -4.12 0.57
CA HIS A 135 -2.77 -4.18 -0.88
C HIS A 135 -2.61 -2.81 -1.54
N GLY A 136 -2.36 -2.79 -2.85
CA GLY A 136 -2.35 -1.56 -3.62
C GLY A 136 -1.66 -1.68 -4.96
N MET A 137 -1.01 -0.61 -5.40
CA MET A 137 -0.29 -0.59 -6.67
C MET A 137 0.94 0.33 -6.66
N SER A 138 1.95 -0.05 -7.43
CA SER A 138 3.00 0.84 -7.90
C SER A 138 2.67 1.29 -9.32
N VAL A 139 2.76 2.59 -9.58
CA VAL A 139 2.40 3.20 -10.87
C VAL A 139 3.47 4.17 -11.36
N SER A 140 3.71 4.13 -12.66
CA SER A 140 4.42 5.14 -13.44
C SER A 140 3.72 5.30 -14.79
N ASP A 141 4.22 6.21 -15.62
CA ASP A 141 3.75 6.32 -17.01
C ASP A 141 4.19 5.12 -17.88
N GLN A 142 5.16 4.32 -17.42
CA GLN A 142 5.63 3.12 -18.13
C GLN A 142 4.82 1.87 -17.76
N SER A 143 4.47 1.71 -16.48
CA SER A 143 3.88 0.46 -16.00
C SER A 143 3.03 0.64 -14.74
N VAL A 144 2.19 -0.35 -14.49
CA VAL A 144 1.40 -0.48 -13.27
C VAL A 144 1.57 -1.91 -12.76
N THR A 145 1.71 -2.07 -11.44
CA THR A 145 1.81 -3.39 -10.79
C THR A 145 1.06 -3.37 -9.47
N SER A 146 0.07 -4.25 -9.33
CA SER A 146 -0.68 -4.43 -8.08
C SER A 146 -0.04 -5.48 -7.17
N PHE A 147 -0.38 -5.44 -5.89
CA PHE A 147 0.02 -6.39 -4.84
C PHE A 147 -1.03 -6.47 -3.74
#